data_AF-Q0QB56-F1
#
_entry.id   AF-Q0QB56-F1
#
_cell.length_a   1.000
_cell.length_b   1.000
_cell.length_c   1.000
_cell.angle_alpha   90.00
_cell.angle_beta   90.00
_cell.angle_gamma   90.00
#
_symmetry.space_group_name_H-M   'P 1'
#
loop_
_entity.id
_entity.type
_entity.pdbx_description
1 polymer ?
#
loop_
_entity_poly.entity_id
_entity_poly.type
_entity_poly.pdbx_seq_one_letter_code
_entity_poly.pdbx_strand_id
1 'polypeptide(L)'
;MFNNSSKILFLMMMMMGTLITVTSNSWLAAWMGLEINLLSFIPLVSDNNNFKSTEASLKYFLTQALASTVLLFAVIILMLNNKIDNIINESFISSIMLSTLLLKSGAAPFHFWFPNLMEGLSWMNALMLMTWQKIAPLMLISYLNLNNLLLISVILSVIIGAIGGLNQTSLRKLMAFSSINHLGWMLSALKISESIWMIYFLFYSFLSFILCFMFNIFKCFHLNQLFTWFSQNKMLKFTLFMNFLSLGGLPPFLGFLPKWIVIQQLTFCSSYFLLMILLMTTLITLFFYLRICFSAFMLNYYENNWMVNSQTNNFNLNLYLMFTFISIFGLFLISMFYFMF
;
A
#
# COMPACT_ATOMS: atom_id res chain seq x y z
N MET A 1 14.36 11.64 -10.51
CA MET A 1 14.13 12.22 -9.17
C MET A 1 15.42 12.73 -8.49
N PHE A 2 16.61 12.28 -8.89
CA PHE A 2 17.85 12.55 -8.15
C PHE A 2 18.67 13.78 -8.57
N ASN A 3 18.27 14.57 -9.57
CA ASN A 3 19.09 15.70 -10.01
C ASN A 3 18.92 16.99 -9.19
N ASN A 4 18.02 16.99 -8.19
CA ASN A 4 17.80 18.17 -7.35
C ASN A 4 18.23 17.84 -5.92
N SER A 5 19.23 18.58 -5.42
CA SER A 5 19.83 18.36 -4.09
C SER A 5 18.79 18.44 -2.97
N SER A 6 17.80 19.33 -3.12
CA SER A 6 16.68 19.46 -2.18
C SER A 6 15.82 18.20 -2.10
N LYS A 7 15.49 17.58 -3.24
CA LYS A 7 14.70 16.34 -3.27
C LYS A 7 15.45 15.17 -2.63
N ILE A 8 16.77 15.10 -2.79
CA ILE A 8 17.61 14.11 -2.10
C ILE A 8 17.57 14.34 -0.59
N LEU A 9 17.73 15.58 -0.14
CA LEU A 9 17.70 15.91 1.28
C LEU A 9 16.35 15.51 1.90
N PHE A 10 15.23 15.85 1.27
CA PHE A 10 13.91 15.45 1.76
C PHE A 10 13.71 13.94 1.77
N LEU A 11 14.22 13.20 0.77
CA LEU A 11 14.20 11.74 0.80
C LEU A 11 14.99 11.21 2.01
N MET A 12 16.21 11.70 2.26
CA MET A 12 17.01 11.26 3.40
C MET A 12 16.33 11.59 4.74
N MET A 13 15.73 12.77 4.89
CA MET A 13 14.97 13.14 6.08
C MET A 13 13.75 12.23 6.28
N MET A 14 13.07 11.84 5.20
CA MET A 14 11.95 10.89 5.26
C MET A 14 12.41 9.51 5.77
N MET A 15 13.53 9.00 5.26
CA MET A 15 14.11 7.74 5.74
C MET A 15 14.49 7.83 7.22
N MET A 16 15.14 8.93 7.63
CA MET A 16 15.52 9.15 9.02
C MET A 16 14.31 9.23 9.94
N GLY A 17 13.25 9.94 9.52
CA GLY A 17 12.00 10.00 10.28
C GLY A 17 11.45 8.60 10.55
N THR A 18 11.36 7.75 9.51
CA THR A 18 10.92 6.35 9.69
C THR A 18 11.86 5.54 10.58
N LEU A 19 13.18 5.65 10.45
CA LEU A 19 14.13 4.93 11.31
C LEU A 19 14.02 5.34 12.78
N ILE A 20 13.84 6.63 13.06
CA ILE A 20 13.60 7.15 14.42
C ILE A 20 12.34 6.51 15.00
N THR A 21 11.25 6.42 14.23
CA THR A 21 10.00 5.80 14.74
C THR A 21 10.17 4.33 15.08
N VAL A 22 10.85 3.55 14.24
CA VAL A 22 10.98 2.10 14.43
C VAL A 22 11.88 1.77 15.62
N THR A 23 12.92 2.58 15.85
CA THR A 23 13.89 2.36 16.92
C THR A 23 13.56 3.08 18.23
N SER A 24 12.49 3.87 18.26
CA SER A 24 12.14 4.67 19.44
C SER A 24 11.65 3.83 20.62
N ASN A 25 12.20 4.11 21.80
CA ASN A 25 11.76 3.50 23.06
C ASN A 25 10.61 4.27 23.74
N SER A 26 10.32 5.51 23.32
CA SER A 26 9.27 6.34 23.90
C SER A 26 8.29 6.82 22.85
N TRP A 27 7.01 6.90 23.23
CA TRP A 27 5.94 7.37 22.34
C TRP A 27 6.14 8.81 21.85
N LEU A 28 6.81 9.66 22.66
CA LEU A 28 7.15 11.03 22.24
C LEU A 28 8.20 11.02 21.10
N ALA A 29 9.22 10.16 21.20
CA ALA A 29 10.21 10.02 20.14
C ALA A 29 9.61 9.41 18.87
N ALA A 30 8.70 8.43 19.02
CA ALA A 30 7.90 7.90 17.91
C ALA A 30 7.09 9.01 17.22
N TRP A 31 6.43 9.88 18.00
CA TRP A 31 5.69 11.01 17.45
C TRP A 31 6.60 11.97 16.67
N MET A 32 7.78 12.31 17.21
CA MET A 32 8.75 13.18 16.52
C MET A 32 9.19 12.58 15.17
N GLY A 33 9.48 11.28 15.12
CA GLY A 33 9.84 10.60 13.87
C GLY A 33 8.71 10.64 12.83
N LEU A 34 7.45 10.51 13.27
CA LEU A 34 6.29 10.61 12.38
C LEU A 34 6.10 12.04 11.83
N GLU A 35 6.42 13.08 12.60
CA GLU A 35 6.37 14.48 12.14
C GLU A 35 7.48 14.81 11.15
N ILE A 36 8.70 14.32 11.39
CA ILE A 36 9.82 14.46 10.44
C ILE A 36 9.45 13.80 9.10
N ASN A 37 8.81 12.63 9.14
CA ASN A 37 8.32 11.94 7.94
C ASN A 37 7.22 12.75 7.21
N LEU A 38 6.26 13.32 7.94
CA LEU A 38 5.23 14.18 7.38
C LEU A 38 5.83 15.41 6.66
N LEU A 39 6.69 16.15 7.36
CA LEU A 39 7.26 17.41 6.86
C LEU A 39 8.19 17.18 5.66
N SER A 40 8.88 16.04 5.60
CA SER A 40 9.75 15.69 4.48
C SER A 40 9.00 15.16 3.26
N PHE A 41 7.84 14.51 3.44
CA PHE A 41 7.05 13.99 2.33
C PHE A 41 6.32 15.09 1.54
N ILE A 42 5.89 16.17 2.20
CA ILE A 42 5.13 17.27 1.56
C ILE A 42 5.91 17.91 0.39
N PRO A 43 7.17 18.34 0.56
CA PRO A 43 7.97 18.89 -0.54
C PRO A 43 8.23 17.91 -1.69
N LEU A 44 8.21 16.60 -1.43
CA LEU A 44 8.34 15.58 -2.47
C LEU A 44 7.08 15.48 -3.33
N VAL A 45 5.92 15.74 -2.73
CA VAL A 45 4.61 15.71 -3.39
C VAL A 45 4.28 17.02 -4.10
N SER A 46 4.63 18.16 -3.50
CA SER A 46 4.26 19.47 -4.03
C SER A 46 5.08 19.81 -5.27
N ASP A 47 4.41 19.88 -6.42
CA ASP A 47 4.95 20.57 -7.59
C ASP A 47 4.15 21.87 -7.80
N ASN A 48 4.84 23.01 -7.74
CA ASN A 48 4.22 24.34 -7.82
C ASN A 48 3.44 24.58 -9.12
N ASN A 49 3.76 23.85 -10.18
CA ASN A 49 3.16 24.03 -11.50
C ASN A 49 1.81 23.29 -11.64
N ASN A 50 1.51 22.34 -10.75
CA ASN A 50 0.37 21.45 -10.90
C ASN A 50 -0.62 21.64 -9.72
N PHE A 51 -1.78 22.24 -10.00
CA PHE A 51 -2.83 22.45 -8.98
C PHE A 51 -3.29 21.15 -8.31
N LYS A 52 -3.29 20.03 -9.05
CA LYS A 52 -3.67 18.72 -8.48
C LYS A 52 -2.67 18.20 -7.45
N SER A 53 -1.37 18.45 -7.65
CA SER A 53 -0.35 18.04 -6.66
C SER A 53 -0.34 18.95 -5.45
N THR A 54 -0.63 20.25 -5.61
CA THR A 54 -0.75 21.17 -4.47
C THR A 54 -2.00 20.88 -3.65
N GLU A 55 -3.14 20.54 -4.27
CA GLU A 55 -4.32 20.08 -3.54
C GLU A 55 -4.05 18.76 -2.79
N ALA A 56 -3.32 17.83 -3.41
CA ALA A 56 -2.95 16.56 -2.78
C ALA A 56 -2.01 16.76 -1.58
N SER A 57 -1.01 17.65 -1.67
CA SER A 57 -0.11 17.93 -0.56
C SER A 57 -0.84 18.60 0.62
N LEU A 58 -1.78 19.51 0.34
CA LEU A 58 -2.61 20.13 1.38
C LEU A 58 -3.52 19.11 2.07
N LYS A 59 -4.17 18.21 1.32
CA LYS A 59 -4.98 17.12 1.89
C LYS A 59 -4.13 16.18 2.75
N TYR A 60 -2.90 15.87 2.33
CA TYR A 60 -1.96 15.07 3.12
C TYR A 60 -1.63 15.76 4.43
N PHE A 61 -1.22 17.03 4.37
CA PHE A 61 -0.81 17.80 5.53
C PHE A 61 -1.93 17.86 6.57
N LEU A 62 -3.13 18.26 6.16
CA LEU A 62 -4.27 18.41 7.07
C LEU A 62 -4.64 17.08 7.74
N THR A 63 -4.72 16.00 6.97
CA THR A 63 -5.11 14.69 7.52
C THR A 63 -4.06 14.12 8.46
N GLN A 64 -2.78 14.22 8.11
CA GLN A 64 -1.69 13.67 8.91
C GLN A 64 -1.36 14.52 10.14
N ALA A 65 -1.51 15.85 10.07
CA ALA A 65 -1.35 16.76 11.21
C ALA A 65 -2.50 16.60 12.23
N LEU A 66 -3.74 16.38 11.76
CA LEU A 66 -4.84 16.00 12.65
C LEU A 66 -4.55 14.66 13.34
N ALA A 67 -4.04 13.67 12.60
CA ALA A 67 -3.65 12.39 13.20
C ALA A 67 -2.55 12.55 14.27
N SER A 68 -1.55 13.38 13.99
CA SER A 68 -0.39 13.56 14.87
C SER A 68 -0.73 14.34 16.14
N THR A 69 -1.58 15.35 16.06
CA THR A 69 -2.09 16.10 17.23
C THR A 69 -2.92 15.22 18.16
N VAL A 70 -3.81 14.38 17.61
CA VAL A 70 -4.57 13.41 18.42
C VAL A 70 -3.65 12.36 19.05
N LEU A 71 -2.62 11.90 18.32
CA LEU A 71 -1.63 10.96 18.88
C LEU A 71 -0.86 11.61 20.04
N LEU A 72 -0.38 12.85 19.88
CA LEU A 72 0.29 13.60 20.95
C LEU A 72 -0.61 13.73 22.18
N PHE A 73 -1.89 14.08 21.99
CA PHE A 73 -2.85 14.19 23.08
C PHE A 73 -3.02 12.87 23.83
N ALA A 74 -3.13 11.73 23.12
CA ALA A 74 -3.21 10.41 23.74
C ALA A 74 -1.95 10.08 24.55
N VAL A 75 -0.77 10.42 24.04
CA VAL A 75 0.51 10.22 24.74
C VAL A 75 0.61 11.07 26.01
N ILE A 76 0.15 12.32 25.97
CA ILE A 76 0.12 13.20 27.15
C ILE A 76 -0.81 12.62 28.23
N ILE A 77 -2.01 12.15 27.86
CA ILE A 77 -2.92 11.49 28.81
C ILE A 77 -2.27 10.25 29.43
N LEU A 78 -1.60 9.44 28.61
CA LEU A 78 -0.89 8.25 29.08
C LEU A 78 0.20 8.61 30.10
N MET A 79 0.94 9.70 29.88
CA MET A 79 1.96 10.18 30.82
C MET A 79 1.36 10.73 32.12
N LEU A 80 0.25 11.47 32.05
CA LEU A 80 -0.38 12.06 33.24
C LEU A 80 -0.93 11.02 34.22
N ASN A 81 -1.36 9.85 33.72
CA ASN A 81 -1.95 8.82 34.56
C ASN A 81 -0.93 8.04 35.43
N ASN A 82 0.37 8.40 35.41
CA ASN A 82 1.47 7.99 36.31
C ASN A 82 1.67 6.47 36.59
N LYS A 83 0.90 5.59 35.97
CA LYS A 83 1.11 4.13 35.97
C LYS A 83 1.46 3.66 34.56
N ILE A 84 2.61 4.11 34.06
CA ILE A 84 3.13 3.77 32.72
C ILE A 84 3.07 2.25 32.47
N ASP A 85 3.31 1.44 33.51
CA ASP A 85 3.36 -0.03 33.39
C ASP A 85 2.01 -0.75 33.50
N ASN A 86 0.95 -0.11 34.04
CA ASN A 86 -0.39 -0.72 34.15
C ASN A 86 -1.40 -0.22 33.09
N ILE A 87 -0.97 0.67 32.18
CA ILE A 87 -1.85 1.47 31.31
C ILE A 87 -1.82 1.07 29.83
N ILE A 88 -1.03 0.07 29.44
CA ILE A 88 -1.28 -0.64 28.17
C ILE A 88 -2.61 -1.43 28.22
N ASN A 89 -3.21 -1.58 29.41
CA ASN A 89 -4.51 -2.21 29.66
C ASN A 89 -5.72 -1.26 29.74
N GLU A 90 -5.54 0.06 29.66
CA GLU A 90 -6.70 0.96 29.50
C GLU A 90 -7.15 0.90 28.04
N SER A 91 -8.23 0.15 27.79
CA SER A 91 -8.81 -0.06 26.45
C SER A 91 -9.09 1.24 25.71
N PHE A 92 -9.33 2.34 26.45
CA PHE A 92 -9.68 3.62 25.86
C PHE A 92 -8.48 4.36 25.24
N ILE A 93 -7.39 4.56 25.98
CA ILE A 93 -6.21 5.29 25.46
C ILE A 93 -5.57 4.52 24.31
N SER A 94 -5.45 3.19 24.47
CA SER A 94 -4.98 2.31 23.39
C SER A 94 -5.87 2.37 22.14
N SER A 95 -7.20 2.47 22.31
CA SER A 95 -8.11 2.65 21.17
C SER A 95 -7.94 4.00 20.46
N ILE A 96 -7.68 5.08 21.20
CA ILE A 96 -7.41 6.41 20.62
C ILE A 96 -6.09 6.32 19.82
N MET A 97 -5.01 5.84 20.43
CA MET A 97 -3.74 5.67 19.72
C MET A 97 -3.90 4.81 18.46
N LEU A 98 -4.59 3.67 18.56
CA LEU A 98 -4.85 2.80 17.40
C LEU A 98 -5.63 3.52 16.30
N SER A 99 -6.70 4.26 16.65
CA SER A 99 -7.49 5.02 15.65
C SER A 99 -6.65 6.06 14.91
N THR A 100 -5.70 6.73 15.59
CA THR A 100 -4.79 7.69 14.94
C THR A 100 -3.82 7.00 13.98
N LEU A 101 -3.26 5.85 14.36
CA LEU A 101 -2.35 5.09 13.51
C LEU A 101 -3.07 4.47 12.30
N LEU A 102 -4.33 4.05 12.47
CA LEU A 102 -5.20 3.64 11.37
C LEU A 102 -5.48 4.80 10.40
N LEU A 103 -5.69 6.02 10.93
CA LEU A 103 -5.83 7.22 10.11
C LEU A 103 -4.55 7.51 9.32
N LYS A 104 -3.38 7.44 9.96
CA LYS A 104 -2.08 7.65 9.30
C LYS A 104 -1.78 6.63 8.21
N SER A 105 -2.11 5.35 8.45
CA SER A 105 -1.91 4.26 7.47
C SER A 105 -2.95 4.26 6.33
N GLY A 106 -4.06 4.99 6.47
CA GLY A 106 -5.13 5.03 5.47
C GLY A 106 -6.06 3.82 5.51
N ALA A 107 -6.12 3.11 6.64
CA ALA A 107 -7.05 2.02 6.84
C ALA A 107 -8.48 2.53 7.05
N ALA A 108 -9.48 1.71 6.69
CA ALA A 108 -10.88 2.05 6.98
C ALA A 108 -11.14 1.97 8.50
N PRO A 109 -12.03 2.82 9.06
CA PRO A 109 -12.95 3.75 8.39
C PRO A 109 -12.31 5.03 7.83
N PHE A 110 -11.09 5.39 8.24
CA PHE A 110 -10.42 6.66 7.90
C PHE A 110 -9.75 6.69 6.51
N HIS A 111 -10.24 5.92 5.56
CA HIS A 111 -9.61 5.67 4.27
C HIS A 111 -9.85 6.78 3.21
N PHE A 112 -10.84 7.65 3.38
CA PHE A 112 -11.31 8.56 2.32
C PHE A 112 -10.25 9.50 1.74
N TRP A 113 -9.27 9.91 2.56
CA TRP A 113 -8.19 10.77 2.10
C TRP A 113 -7.25 10.07 1.11
N PHE A 114 -7.11 8.76 1.24
CA PHE A 114 -6.06 7.99 0.55
C PHE A 114 -6.31 7.87 -0.97
N PRO A 115 -7.50 7.44 -1.48
CA PRO A 115 -7.76 7.42 -2.92
C PRO A 115 -7.78 8.81 -3.56
N ASN A 116 -8.28 9.82 -2.84
CA ASN A 116 -8.37 11.19 -3.33
C ASN A 116 -6.98 11.82 -3.51
N LEU A 117 -6.08 11.55 -2.56
CA LEU A 117 -4.70 12.02 -2.62
C LEU A 117 -3.94 11.37 -3.79
N MET A 118 -4.15 10.07 -4.02
CA MET A 118 -3.48 9.33 -5.10
C MET A 118 -3.71 9.91 -6.49
N GLU A 119 -4.85 10.53 -6.75
CA GLU A 119 -5.15 11.14 -8.06
C GLU A 119 -4.32 12.40 -8.36
N GLY A 120 -3.72 13.02 -7.35
CA GLY A 120 -2.82 14.17 -7.51
C GLY A 120 -1.33 13.80 -7.60
N LEU A 121 -0.96 12.53 -7.35
CA LEU A 121 0.44 12.12 -7.23
C LEU A 121 1.05 11.61 -8.55
N SER A 122 2.37 11.83 -8.71
CA SER A 122 3.18 11.09 -9.67
C SER A 122 3.32 9.62 -9.27
N TRP A 123 3.63 8.71 -10.20
CA TRP A 123 3.71 7.27 -9.91
C TRP A 123 4.75 6.90 -8.85
N MET A 124 5.89 7.60 -8.83
CA MET A 124 6.92 7.34 -7.82
C MET A 124 6.53 7.88 -6.44
N ASN A 125 5.84 9.02 -6.36
CA ASN A 125 5.28 9.50 -5.09
C ASN A 125 4.13 8.61 -4.60
N ALA A 126 3.29 8.12 -5.52
CA ALA A 126 2.23 7.15 -5.22
C ALA A 126 2.81 5.85 -4.65
N LEU A 127 3.92 5.36 -5.21
CA LEU A 127 4.64 4.21 -4.66
C LEU A 127 5.12 4.47 -3.23
N MET A 128 5.77 5.61 -2.98
CA MET A 128 6.24 5.98 -1.63
C MET A 128 5.08 6.05 -0.63
N LEU A 129 3.91 6.58 -1.04
CA LEU A 129 2.72 6.59 -0.20
C LEU A 129 2.17 5.18 0.08
N MET A 130 2.15 4.29 -0.92
CA MET A 130 1.66 2.92 -0.75
C MET A 130 2.58 2.02 0.08
N THR A 131 3.88 2.32 0.13
CA THR A 131 4.90 1.48 0.73
C THR A 131 5.54 2.17 1.91
N TRP A 132 6.47 3.10 1.67
CA TRP A 132 7.30 3.75 2.68
C TRP A 132 6.49 4.38 3.82
N GLN A 133 5.44 5.13 3.47
CA GLN A 133 4.60 5.83 4.46
C GLN A 133 3.80 4.88 5.37
N LYS A 134 3.67 3.59 5.01
CA LYS A 134 2.96 2.60 5.83
C LYS A 134 3.84 1.91 6.87
N ILE A 135 5.17 1.94 6.72
CA ILE A 135 6.11 1.23 7.61
C ILE A 135 5.99 1.73 9.04
N ALA A 136 6.16 3.03 9.26
CA ALA A 136 6.17 3.62 10.60
C ALA A 136 4.82 3.44 11.34
N PRO A 137 3.64 3.74 10.75
CA PRO A 137 2.37 3.51 11.42
C PRO A 137 2.10 2.03 11.75
N LEU A 138 2.45 1.10 10.86
CA LEU A 138 2.20 -0.32 11.08
C LEU A 138 3.13 -0.92 12.16
N MET A 139 4.40 -0.49 12.23
CA MET A 139 5.29 -0.87 13.33
C MET A 139 4.76 -0.38 14.68
N LEU A 140 4.25 0.86 14.76
CA LEU A 140 3.68 1.37 16.01
C LEU A 140 2.37 0.66 16.40
N ILE A 141 1.61 0.16 15.43
CA ILE A 141 0.42 -0.67 15.71
C ILE A 141 0.82 -2.01 16.34
N SER A 142 1.98 -2.59 15.98
CA SER A 142 2.41 -3.88 16.52
C SER A 142 2.75 -3.80 18.02
N TYR A 143 3.24 -2.65 18.49
CA TYR A 143 3.51 -2.40 19.91
C TYR A 143 2.26 -2.15 20.77
N LEU A 144 1.10 -1.92 20.14
CA LEU A 144 -0.16 -1.71 20.86
C LEU A 144 -0.90 -3.03 21.08
N ASN A 145 -1.62 -3.12 22.20
CA ASN A 145 -2.55 -4.21 22.41
C ASN A 145 -3.66 -4.21 21.34
N LEU A 146 -3.83 -5.37 20.71
CA LEU A 146 -4.71 -5.58 19.57
C LEU A 146 -6.18 -5.69 20.04
N ASN A 147 -6.82 -4.53 20.16
CA ASN A 147 -8.22 -4.43 20.59
C ASN A 147 -9.22 -4.83 19.50
N ASN A 148 -10.49 -5.03 19.89
CA ASN A 148 -11.62 -5.27 18.98
C ASN A 148 -11.72 -4.24 17.84
N LEU A 149 -11.27 -3.01 18.07
CA LEU A 149 -11.22 -1.95 17.06
C LEU A 149 -10.35 -2.32 15.86
N LEU A 150 -9.24 -3.05 16.05
CA LEU A 150 -8.41 -3.53 14.96
C LEU A 150 -9.14 -4.59 14.12
N LEU A 151 -9.92 -5.47 14.75
CA LEU A 151 -10.71 -6.46 14.01
C LEU A 151 -11.79 -5.79 13.15
N ILE A 152 -12.45 -4.75 13.67
CA ILE A 152 -13.42 -3.95 12.91
C ILE A 152 -12.72 -3.24 11.75
N SER A 153 -11.54 -2.65 11.96
CA SER A 153 -10.81 -1.97 10.88
C SER A 153 -10.31 -2.93 9.81
N VAL A 154 -9.91 -4.17 10.16
CA VAL A 154 -9.59 -5.23 9.20
C VAL A 154 -10.79 -5.53 8.30
N ILE A 155 -11.96 -5.81 8.89
CA ILE A 155 -13.16 -6.15 8.13
C ILE A 155 -13.56 -5.00 7.21
N LEU A 156 -13.60 -3.77 7.73
CA LEU A 156 -13.98 -2.59 6.96
C LEU A 156 -12.99 -2.30 5.83
N SER A 157 -11.68 -2.39 6.09
CA SER A 157 -10.65 -2.05 5.08
C SER A 157 -10.70 -3.02 3.91
N VAL A 158 -10.88 -4.30 4.18
CA VAL A 158 -11.00 -5.32 3.15
C VAL A 158 -12.29 -5.15 2.32
N ILE A 159 -13.44 -4.91 2.96
CA ILE A 159 -14.72 -4.69 2.26
C ILE A 159 -14.67 -3.42 1.40
N ILE A 160 -14.23 -2.30 1.99
CA ILE A 160 -14.18 -1.01 1.31
C ILE A 160 -13.13 -1.01 0.19
N GLY A 161 -11.97 -1.64 0.41
CA GLY A 161 -10.95 -1.81 -0.62
C GLY A 161 -11.50 -2.61 -1.81
N ALA A 162 -12.26 -3.67 -1.54
CA ALA A 162 -12.84 -4.49 -2.59
C ALA A 162 -13.95 -3.78 -3.38
N ILE A 163 -14.95 -3.21 -2.67
CA ILE A 163 -16.10 -2.57 -3.31
C ILE A 163 -15.69 -1.24 -3.96
N GLY A 164 -14.88 -0.44 -3.29
CA GLY A 164 -14.43 0.86 -3.78
C GLY A 164 -13.60 0.76 -5.05
N GLY A 165 -12.86 -0.33 -5.24
CA GLY A 165 -12.08 -0.61 -6.46
C GLY A 165 -12.91 -0.95 -7.69
N LEU A 166 -14.12 -1.52 -7.51
CA LEU A 166 -14.98 -1.95 -8.61
C LEU A 166 -15.35 -0.78 -9.54
N ASN A 167 -15.61 0.42 -9.03
CA ASN A 167 -16.12 1.52 -9.86
C ASN A 167 -15.05 2.54 -10.29
N GLN A 168 -13.76 2.18 -10.24
CA GLN A 168 -12.69 3.12 -10.60
C GLN A 168 -12.21 2.97 -12.03
N THR A 169 -12.10 4.10 -12.73
CA THR A 169 -11.50 4.21 -14.07
C THR A 169 -10.06 4.75 -14.05
N SER A 170 -9.66 5.44 -12.98
CA SER A 170 -8.28 5.89 -12.81
C SER A 170 -7.43 4.81 -12.15
N LEU A 171 -6.28 4.52 -12.75
CA LEU A 171 -5.36 3.48 -12.26
C LEU A 171 -4.81 3.81 -10.88
N ARG A 172 -4.61 5.10 -10.59
CA ARG A 172 -4.12 5.55 -9.28
C ARG A 172 -5.14 5.30 -8.16
N LYS A 173 -6.43 5.57 -8.37
CA LYS A 173 -7.47 5.21 -7.38
C LYS A 173 -7.63 3.70 -7.25
N LEU A 174 -7.53 2.97 -8.37
CA LEU A 174 -7.60 1.51 -8.34
C LEU A 174 -6.47 0.90 -7.51
N MET A 175 -5.23 1.36 -7.71
CA MET A 175 -4.10 0.99 -6.86
C MET A 175 -4.32 1.43 -5.41
N ALA A 176 -4.94 2.59 -5.17
CA ALA A 176 -5.24 3.06 -3.83
C ALA A 176 -6.17 2.09 -3.08
N PHE A 177 -7.30 1.72 -3.67
CA PHE A 177 -8.25 0.75 -3.10
C PHE A 177 -7.65 -0.63 -2.94
N SER A 178 -6.79 -1.06 -3.86
CA SER A 178 -6.03 -2.30 -3.66
C SER A 178 -5.15 -2.25 -2.43
N SER A 179 -4.48 -1.12 -2.20
CA SER A 179 -3.61 -0.94 -1.04
C SER A 179 -4.39 -0.93 0.28
N ILE A 180 -5.65 -0.45 0.26
CA ILE A 180 -6.57 -0.48 1.41
C ILE A 180 -6.99 -1.93 1.69
N ASN A 181 -7.26 -2.73 0.65
CA ASN A 181 -7.54 -4.15 0.82
C ASN A 181 -6.32 -4.91 1.37
N HIS A 182 -5.13 -4.74 0.78
CA HIS A 182 -3.91 -5.37 1.29
C HIS A 182 -3.55 -4.88 2.71
N LEU A 183 -3.90 -3.65 3.08
CA LEU A 183 -3.78 -3.17 4.46
C LEU A 183 -4.64 -3.96 5.43
N GLY A 184 -5.87 -4.32 5.09
CA GLY A 184 -6.68 -5.17 5.96
C GLY A 184 -6.09 -6.57 6.13
N TRP A 185 -5.51 -7.15 5.08
CA TRP A 185 -4.73 -8.38 5.19
C TRP A 185 -3.49 -8.22 6.09
N MET A 186 -2.74 -7.13 5.94
CA MET A 186 -1.59 -6.82 6.79
C MET A 186 -1.99 -6.63 8.26
N LEU A 187 -3.08 -5.93 8.54
CA LEU A 187 -3.62 -5.76 9.88
C LEU A 187 -4.12 -7.10 10.47
N SER A 188 -4.68 -7.99 9.65
CA SER A 188 -5.05 -9.33 10.09
C SER A 188 -3.83 -10.18 10.45
N ALA A 189 -2.73 -10.03 9.70
CA ALA A 189 -1.45 -10.69 9.98
C ALA A 189 -0.80 -10.15 11.27
N LEU A 190 -0.82 -8.83 11.44
CA LEU A 190 -0.37 -8.14 12.65
C LEU A 190 -1.06 -8.68 13.90
N LYS A 191 -2.34 -9.07 13.79
CA LYS A 191 -3.08 -9.64 14.92
C LYS A 191 -2.46 -10.97 15.43
N ILE A 192 -1.80 -11.71 14.55
CA ILE A 192 -1.28 -13.05 14.83
C ILE A 192 0.18 -12.97 15.25
N SER A 193 1.02 -12.36 14.41
CA SER A 193 2.44 -12.15 14.73
C SER A 193 3.04 -11.02 13.90
N GLU A 194 4.08 -10.41 14.45
CA GLU A 194 4.82 -9.33 13.80
C GLU A 194 5.58 -9.81 12.56
N SER A 195 6.13 -11.04 12.60
CA SER A 195 6.92 -11.59 11.50
C SER A 195 6.09 -11.81 10.23
N ILE A 196 4.86 -12.36 10.36
CA ILE A 196 3.99 -12.64 9.21
C ILE A 196 3.60 -11.34 8.51
N TRP A 197 3.27 -10.30 9.27
CA TRP A 197 2.93 -9.02 8.66
C TRP A 197 4.12 -8.43 7.90
N MET A 198 5.33 -8.47 8.46
CA MET A 198 6.53 -7.98 7.78
C MET A 198 6.77 -8.72 6.46
N ILE A 199 6.60 -10.04 6.45
CA ILE A 199 6.68 -10.86 5.23
C ILE A 199 5.60 -10.44 4.23
N TYR A 200 4.35 -10.25 4.68
CA TYR A 200 3.26 -9.80 3.81
C TYR A 200 3.57 -8.43 3.19
N PHE A 201 4.07 -7.48 3.99
CA PHE A 201 4.42 -6.14 3.53
C PHE A 201 5.55 -6.15 2.50
N LEU A 202 6.57 -6.98 2.69
CA LEU A 202 7.66 -7.15 1.72
C LEU A 202 7.13 -7.62 0.36
N PHE A 203 6.31 -8.67 0.32
CA PHE A 203 5.72 -9.16 -0.93
C PHE A 203 4.77 -8.14 -1.56
N TYR A 204 3.92 -7.49 -0.76
CA TYR A 204 3.04 -6.44 -1.25
C TYR A 204 3.83 -5.26 -1.85
N SER A 205 4.89 -4.80 -1.18
CA SER A 205 5.72 -3.68 -1.67
C SER A 205 6.37 -4.03 -3.00
N PHE A 206 6.91 -5.23 -3.15
CA PHE A 206 7.51 -5.73 -4.39
C PHE A 206 6.50 -5.77 -5.55
N LEU A 207 5.32 -6.35 -5.33
CA LEU A 207 4.27 -6.44 -6.36
C LEU A 207 3.74 -5.06 -6.77
N SER A 208 3.55 -4.15 -5.79
CA SER A 208 3.12 -2.78 -6.07
C SER A 208 4.18 -2.00 -6.84
N PHE A 209 5.47 -2.25 -6.56
CA PHE A 209 6.59 -1.64 -7.29
C PHE A 209 6.59 -2.01 -8.77
N ILE A 210 6.38 -3.28 -9.09
CA ILE A 210 6.36 -3.75 -10.49
C ILE A 210 5.28 -3.02 -11.30
N LEU A 211 4.06 -2.91 -10.76
CA LEU A 211 2.95 -2.22 -11.45
C LEU A 211 3.18 -0.71 -11.55
N CYS A 212 3.59 -0.06 -10.46
CA CYS A 212 3.88 1.37 -10.49
C CYS A 212 5.05 1.72 -11.42
N PHE A 213 6.07 0.86 -11.49
CA PHE A 213 7.20 1.04 -12.40
C PHE A 213 6.72 0.99 -13.86
N MET A 214 5.85 0.04 -14.22
CA MET A 214 5.23 -0.01 -15.55
C MET A 214 4.46 1.24 -15.91
N PHE A 215 3.55 1.64 -15.03
CA PHE A 215 2.75 2.83 -15.30
C PHE A 215 3.61 4.09 -15.38
N ASN A 216 4.78 4.11 -14.73
CA ASN A 216 5.72 5.21 -14.84
C ASN A 216 6.48 5.22 -16.18
N ILE A 217 6.93 4.06 -16.70
CA ILE A 217 7.60 3.97 -18.00
C ILE A 217 6.66 4.46 -19.11
N PHE A 218 5.39 4.07 -19.05
CA PHE A 218 4.40 4.37 -20.11
C PHE A 218 3.51 5.58 -19.82
N LYS A 219 3.68 6.20 -18.64
CA LYS A 219 2.90 7.35 -18.17
C LYS A 219 1.38 7.14 -18.27
N CYS A 220 0.91 5.93 -17.99
CA CYS A 220 -0.53 5.59 -18.00
C CYS A 220 -1.17 6.00 -16.68
N PHE A 221 -2.29 6.72 -16.71
CA PHE A 221 -3.05 7.13 -15.52
C PHE A 221 -4.50 6.64 -15.54
N HIS A 222 -5.08 6.40 -16.71
CA HIS A 222 -6.45 5.94 -16.90
C HIS A 222 -6.49 4.60 -17.65
N LEU A 223 -7.55 3.82 -17.43
CA LEU A 223 -7.73 2.52 -18.10
C LEU A 223 -7.68 2.62 -19.62
N ASN A 224 -8.29 3.65 -20.21
CA ASN A 224 -8.33 3.83 -21.67
C ASN A 224 -6.94 3.98 -22.29
N GLN A 225 -5.98 4.55 -21.56
CA GLN A 225 -4.60 4.73 -22.04
C GLN A 225 -3.82 3.42 -22.05
N LEU A 226 -4.18 2.45 -21.21
CA LEU A 226 -3.57 1.13 -21.28
C LEU A 226 -3.95 0.44 -22.59
N PHE A 227 -5.21 0.56 -23.01
CA PHE A 227 -5.71 -0.09 -24.23
C PHE A 227 -5.01 0.39 -25.50
N THR A 228 -4.79 1.70 -25.64
CA THR A 228 -4.14 2.27 -26.83
C THR A 228 -2.67 1.90 -26.92
N TRP A 229 -1.98 1.81 -25.79
CA TRP A 229 -0.55 1.56 -25.74
C TRP A 229 -0.19 0.09 -26.01
N PHE A 230 -1.09 -0.84 -25.67
CA PHE A 230 -0.90 -2.26 -25.96
C PHE A 230 -0.95 -2.64 -27.44
N SER A 231 -1.28 -1.70 -28.34
CA SER A 231 -1.14 -1.89 -29.79
C SER A 231 0.30 -2.19 -30.22
N GLN A 232 1.30 -1.69 -29.49
CA GLN A 232 2.70 -1.77 -29.93
C GLN A 232 3.39 -3.10 -29.57
N ASN A 233 3.05 -3.76 -28.45
CA ASN A 233 3.75 -4.96 -27.98
C ASN A 233 2.82 -5.93 -27.21
N LYS A 234 2.39 -7.01 -27.89
CA LYS A 234 1.52 -8.06 -27.31
C LYS A 234 2.14 -8.73 -26.06
N MET A 235 3.46 -8.85 -26.00
CA MET A 235 4.14 -9.45 -24.83
C MET A 235 4.02 -8.58 -23.57
N LEU A 236 4.19 -7.25 -23.68
CA LEU A 236 4.06 -6.35 -22.52
C LEU A 236 2.64 -6.31 -21.96
N LYS A 237 1.64 -6.51 -22.83
CA LYS A 237 0.24 -6.67 -22.43
C LYS A 237 0.05 -7.92 -21.56
N PHE A 238 0.66 -9.03 -21.99
CA PHE A 238 0.63 -10.29 -21.24
C PHE A 238 1.35 -10.20 -19.90
N THR A 239 2.52 -9.56 -19.83
CA THR A 239 3.23 -9.40 -18.55
C THR A 239 2.46 -8.50 -17.57
N LEU A 240 1.81 -7.43 -18.06
CA LEU A 240 0.99 -6.57 -17.22
C LEU A 240 -0.25 -7.30 -16.68
N PHE A 241 -0.86 -8.16 -17.48
CA PHE A 241 -1.95 -9.03 -17.03
C PHE A 241 -1.52 -9.94 -15.88
N MET A 242 -0.42 -10.65 -16.07
CA MET A 242 0.09 -11.58 -15.07
C MET A 242 0.45 -10.87 -13.78
N ASN A 243 0.96 -9.63 -13.86
CA ASN A 243 1.21 -8.82 -12.67
C ASN A 243 -0.08 -8.44 -11.93
N PHE A 244 -1.16 -8.08 -12.61
CA PHE A 244 -2.44 -7.81 -11.94
C PHE A 244 -3.02 -9.06 -11.28
N LEU A 245 -2.94 -10.22 -11.94
CA LEU A 245 -3.34 -11.50 -11.34
C LEU A 245 -2.47 -11.86 -10.13
N SER A 246 -1.16 -11.57 -10.21
CA SER A 246 -0.25 -11.78 -9.08
C SER A 246 -0.64 -10.91 -7.88
N LEU A 247 -1.01 -9.64 -8.09
CA LEU A 247 -1.47 -8.77 -7.01
C LEU A 247 -2.86 -9.19 -6.46
N GLY A 248 -3.71 -9.74 -7.32
CA GLY A 248 -4.96 -10.41 -6.94
C GLY A 248 -4.73 -11.67 -6.08
N GLY A 249 -3.55 -12.29 -6.15
CA GLY A 249 -3.18 -13.48 -5.37
C GLY A 249 -3.79 -14.77 -5.91
N LEU A 250 -3.77 -14.98 -7.23
CA LEU A 250 -4.11 -16.28 -7.81
C LEU A 250 -2.94 -17.27 -7.68
N PRO A 251 -3.19 -18.54 -7.33
CA PRO A 251 -2.23 -19.61 -7.64
C PRO A 251 -2.16 -19.70 -9.18
N PRO A 252 -1.01 -19.58 -9.86
CA PRO A 252 0.37 -19.97 -9.54
C PRO A 252 1.37 -18.82 -9.24
N PHE A 253 0.92 -17.59 -8.96
CA PHE A 253 1.80 -16.41 -8.87
C PHE A 253 2.26 -16.10 -7.45
N LEU A 254 3.37 -15.37 -7.33
CA LEU A 254 4.01 -15.04 -6.06
C LEU A 254 3.10 -14.30 -5.06
N GLY A 255 2.13 -13.51 -5.50
CA GLY A 255 1.22 -12.81 -4.58
C GLY A 255 0.18 -13.69 -3.88
N PHE A 256 0.05 -14.97 -4.25
CA PHE A 256 -0.72 -15.93 -3.47
C PHE A 256 -0.01 -16.30 -2.15
N LEU A 257 1.33 -16.37 -2.17
CA LEU A 257 2.18 -16.75 -1.04
C LEU A 257 1.85 -15.98 0.26
N PRO A 258 1.88 -14.63 0.31
CA PRO A 258 1.61 -13.89 1.54
C PRO A 258 0.18 -14.10 2.06
N LYS A 259 -0.81 -14.23 1.18
CA LYS A 259 -2.20 -14.53 1.58
C LYS A 259 -2.32 -15.94 2.14
N TRP A 260 -1.64 -16.90 1.53
CA TRP A 260 -1.66 -18.29 1.97
C TRP A 260 -1.09 -18.47 3.38
N ILE A 261 0.03 -17.80 3.70
CA ILE A 261 0.60 -17.81 5.06
C ILE A 261 -0.41 -17.26 6.06
N VAL A 262 -1.05 -16.12 5.75
CA VAL A 262 -2.04 -15.51 6.65
C VAL A 262 -3.25 -16.43 6.84
N ILE A 263 -3.73 -17.08 5.78
CA ILE A 263 -4.83 -18.06 5.85
C ILE A 263 -4.43 -19.21 6.79
N GLN A 264 -3.27 -19.81 6.60
CA GLN A 264 -2.77 -20.91 7.42
C GLN A 264 -2.71 -20.50 8.91
N GLN A 265 -2.18 -19.32 9.19
CA GLN A 265 -2.00 -18.84 10.55
C GLN A 265 -3.33 -18.47 11.22
N LEU A 266 -4.28 -17.88 10.47
CA LEU A 266 -5.64 -17.63 10.96
C LEU A 266 -6.39 -18.92 11.27
N THR A 267 -6.16 -20.00 10.51
CA THR A 267 -6.73 -21.33 10.79
C THR A 267 -6.15 -21.94 12.07
N PHE A 268 -4.84 -21.81 12.31
CA PHE A 268 -4.24 -22.25 13.57
C PHE A 268 -4.79 -21.48 14.78
N CYS A 269 -5.06 -20.18 14.62
CA CYS A 269 -5.71 -19.37 15.66
C CYS A 269 -7.24 -19.57 15.76
N SER A 270 -7.85 -20.51 15.03
CA SER A 270 -9.30 -20.80 15.01
C SER A 270 -10.22 -19.62 14.62
N SER A 271 -9.68 -18.61 13.96
CA SER A 271 -10.39 -17.36 13.63
C SER A 271 -11.18 -17.43 12.31
N TYR A 272 -12.02 -18.47 12.18
CA TYR A 272 -12.69 -18.82 10.93
C TYR A 272 -13.61 -17.73 10.36
N PHE A 273 -14.28 -16.95 11.22
CA PHE A 273 -15.17 -15.88 10.79
C PHE A 273 -14.42 -14.77 10.01
N LEU A 274 -13.27 -14.33 10.55
CA LEU A 274 -12.45 -13.32 9.89
C LEU A 274 -11.91 -13.84 8.56
N LEU A 275 -11.45 -15.09 8.55
CA LEU A 275 -10.93 -15.77 7.37
C LEU A 275 -11.98 -15.85 6.25
N MET A 276 -13.24 -16.15 6.59
CA MET A 276 -14.31 -16.21 5.59
C MET A 276 -14.54 -14.86 4.90
N ILE A 277 -14.55 -13.76 5.66
CA ILE A 277 -14.69 -12.41 5.12
C ILE A 277 -13.50 -12.06 4.21
N LEU A 278 -12.28 -12.35 4.67
CA LEU A 278 -11.05 -12.12 3.90
C LEU A 278 -11.06 -12.88 2.57
N LEU A 279 -11.46 -14.16 2.56
CA LEU A 279 -11.54 -14.95 1.33
C LEU A 279 -12.58 -14.40 0.35
N MET A 280 -13.81 -14.13 0.81
CA MET A 280 -14.89 -13.66 -0.07
C MET A 280 -14.55 -12.33 -0.77
N THR A 281 -13.95 -11.42 -0.02
CA THR A 281 -13.54 -10.10 -0.53
C THR A 281 -12.34 -10.18 -1.47
N THR A 282 -11.43 -11.15 -1.31
CA THR A 282 -10.36 -11.34 -2.30
C THR A 282 -10.90 -11.73 -3.67
N LEU A 283 -11.97 -12.51 -3.75
CA LEU A 283 -12.62 -12.84 -5.02
C LEU A 283 -13.20 -11.59 -5.69
N ILE A 284 -13.80 -10.67 -4.92
CA ILE A 284 -14.27 -9.38 -5.43
C ILE A 284 -13.09 -8.56 -5.97
N THR A 285 -11.95 -8.58 -5.28
CA THR A 285 -10.77 -7.84 -5.76
C THR A 285 -10.19 -8.42 -7.03
N LEU A 286 -10.20 -9.75 -7.13
CA LEU A 286 -9.83 -10.46 -8.35
C LEU A 286 -10.70 -10.04 -9.53
N PHE A 287 -12.01 -9.91 -9.31
CA PHE A 287 -12.96 -9.56 -10.36
C PHE A 287 -12.65 -8.21 -11.01
N PHE A 288 -12.34 -7.16 -10.23
CA PHE A 288 -12.03 -5.88 -10.85
C PHE A 288 -10.68 -5.90 -11.59
N TYR A 289 -9.68 -6.67 -11.14
CA TYR A 289 -8.47 -6.89 -11.92
C TYR A 289 -8.79 -7.59 -13.23
N LEU A 290 -9.54 -8.71 -13.18
CA LEU A 290 -9.95 -9.44 -14.37
C LEU A 290 -10.69 -8.54 -15.36
N ARG A 291 -11.54 -7.61 -14.90
CA ARG A 291 -12.21 -6.64 -15.79
C ARG A 291 -11.22 -5.75 -16.56
N ILE A 292 -10.20 -5.22 -15.90
CA ILE A 292 -9.14 -4.41 -16.56
C ILE A 292 -8.44 -5.25 -17.63
N CYS A 293 -8.26 -6.52 -17.32
CA CYS A 293 -7.50 -7.42 -18.16
C CYS A 293 -8.30 -7.93 -19.35
N PHE A 294 -9.58 -8.28 -19.15
CA PHE A 294 -10.47 -8.67 -20.22
C PHE A 294 -10.74 -7.53 -21.17
N SER A 295 -10.96 -6.32 -20.63
CA SER A 295 -11.01 -5.14 -21.47
C SER A 295 -9.73 -5.09 -22.29
N ALA A 296 -8.54 -5.12 -21.66
CA ALA A 296 -7.25 -5.15 -22.35
C ALA A 296 -7.19 -6.19 -23.49
N PHE A 297 -7.46 -7.48 -23.27
CA PHE A 297 -7.28 -8.52 -24.30
C PHE A 297 -8.38 -8.63 -25.36
N MET A 298 -9.63 -8.58 -24.94
CA MET A 298 -10.76 -9.04 -25.76
C MET A 298 -11.45 -7.92 -26.53
N LEU A 299 -11.26 -6.67 -26.14
CA LEU A 299 -11.84 -5.56 -26.89
C LEU A 299 -11.05 -5.34 -28.19
N ASN A 300 -11.76 -5.42 -29.31
CA ASN A 300 -11.28 -4.92 -30.59
C ASN A 300 -11.11 -3.41 -30.47
N TYR A 301 -9.87 -2.96 -30.31
CA TYR A 301 -9.55 -1.55 -30.37
C TYR A 301 -9.19 -1.17 -31.79
N TYR A 302 -9.45 0.10 -32.13
CA TYR A 302 -8.85 0.69 -33.30
C TYR A 302 -7.35 0.83 -33.07
N GLU A 303 -6.58 -0.02 -33.74
CA GLU A 303 -5.12 0.10 -33.79
C GLU A 303 -4.76 1.24 -34.74
N ASN A 304 -4.06 2.24 -34.21
CA ASN A 304 -3.55 3.32 -35.04
C ASN A 304 -2.28 2.82 -35.74
N ASN A 305 -2.40 2.40 -37.01
CA ASN A 305 -1.25 1.92 -37.79
C ASN A 305 -0.17 2.98 -38.01
N TRP A 306 -0.50 4.26 -37.81
CA TRP A 306 0.37 5.40 -38.07
C TRP A 306 0.97 5.93 -36.77
N MET A 307 2.05 5.31 -36.30
CA MET A 307 3.21 5.90 -35.59
C MET A 307 3.95 4.78 -34.82
N VAL A 308 5.11 4.34 -35.33
CA VAL A 308 6.47 4.89 -35.09
C VAL A 308 7.07 4.36 -33.78
N ASN A 309 8.19 3.63 -33.95
CA ASN A 309 9.18 3.24 -32.93
C ASN A 309 9.02 4.01 -31.63
N SER A 310 8.38 3.41 -30.63
CA SER A 310 8.40 3.96 -29.30
C SER A 310 9.83 3.82 -28.76
N GLN A 311 10.52 4.96 -28.65
CA GLN A 311 11.78 5.08 -27.92
C GLN A 311 11.49 4.88 -26.43
N THR A 312 11.24 3.63 -26.08
CA THR A 312 11.28 3.18 -24.70
C THR A 312 12.73 2.86 -24.39
N ASN A 313 13.23 3.33 -23.25
CA ASN A 313 14.58 2.98 -22.83
C ASN A 313 14.65 1.46 -22.64
N ASN A 314 15.34 0.76 -23.54
CA ASN A 314 15.50 -0.70 -23.52
C ASN A 314 15.93 -1.22 -22.15
N PHE A 315 16.78 -0.47 -21.44
CA PHE A 315 17.22 -0.84 -20.09
C PHE A 315 16.07 -0.89 -19.08
N ASN A 316 15.20 0.11 -19.04
CA ASN A 316 14.07 0.15 -18.09
C ASN A 316 13.05 -0.95 -18.41
N LEU A 317 12.82 -1.23 -19.70
CA LEU A 317 11.97 -2.33 -20.11
C LEU A 317 12.55 -3.69 -19.70
N ASN A 318 13.85 -3.91 -19.93
CA ASN A 318 14.51 -5.15 -19.53
C ASN A 318 14.46 -5.34 -18.00
N LEU A 319 14.70 -4.28 -17.23
CA LEU A 319 14.54 -4.32 -15.77
C LEU A 319 13.11 -4.68 -15.36
N TYR A 320 12.11 -4.08 -16.00
CA TYR A 320 10.72 -4.43 -15.74
C TYR A 320 10.47 -5.92 -16.03
N LEU A 321 10.87 -6.41 -17.20
CA LEU A 321 10.68 -7.81 -17.58
C LEU A 321 11.35 -8.76 -16.58
N MET A 322 12.54 -8.44 -16.11
CA MET A 322 13.23 -9.21 -15.05
C MET A 322 12.40 -9.25 -13.76
N PHE A 323 11.88 -8.11 -13.30
CA PHE A 323 11.02 -8.11 -12.10
C PHE A 323 9.71 -8.87 -12.32
N THR A 324 9.13 -8.83 -13.52
CA THR A 324 7.94 -9.64 -13.83
C THR A 324 8.21 -11.14 -13.87
N PHE A 325 9.41 -11.53 -14.31
CA PHE A 325 9.76 -12.93 -14.29
C PHE A 325 9.75 -13.47 -12.85
N ILE A 326 10.27 -12.68 -11.91
CA ILE A 326 10.25 -12.99 -10.47
C ILE A 326 8.81 -13.04 -9.92
N SER A 327 7.93 -12.08 -10.27
CA SER A 327 6.54 -12.12 -9.80
C SER A 327 5.75 -13.32 -10.30
N ILE A 328 6.02 -13.75 -11.54
CA ILE A 328 5.30 -14.84 -12.20
C ILE A 328 5.77 -16.20 -11.68
N PHE A 329 7.09 -16.45 -11.69
CA PHE A 329 7.65 -17.76 -11.33
C PHE A 329 8.05 -17.88 -9.87
N GLY A 330 8.02 -16.79 -9.10
CA GLY A 330 8.53 -16.78 -7.73
C GLY A 330 7.79 -17.70 -6.76
N LEU A 331 6.57 -18.13 -7.06
CA LEU A 331 5.87 -19.13 -6.24
C LEU A 331 6.60 -20.49 -6.24
N PHE A 332 7.30 -20.86 -7.31
CA PHE A 332 8.08 -22.11 -7.33
C PHE A 332 9.25 -22.09 -6.34
N LEU A 333 9.70 -20.90 -5.93
CA LEU A 333 10.75 -20.74 -4.91
C LEU A 333 10.23 -20.86 -3.47
N ILE A 334 8.94 -21.20 -3.26
CA ILE A 334 8.35 -21.40 -1.93
C ILE A 334 9.12 -22.43 -1.10
N SER A 335 9.68 -23.47 -1.72
CA SER A 335 10.44 -24.49 -0.99
C SER A 335 11.62 -23.91 -0.20
N MET A 336 12.21 -22.79 -0.67
CA MET A 336 13.27 -22.09 0.05
C MET A 336 12.73 -21.30 1.26
N PHE A 337 11.49 -20.81 1.17
CA PHE A 337 10.84 -20.06 2.24
C PHE A 337 10.26 -20.95 3.34
N TYR A 338 10.16 -22.27 3.13
CA TYR A 338 9.65 -23.19 4.15
C TYR A 338 10.47 -23.15 5.45
N PHE A 339 11.76 -22.81 5.38
CA PHE A 339 12.61 -22.67 6.58
C PHE A 339 12.41 -21.35 7.33
N MET A 340 11.69 -20.37 6.77
CA MET A 340 11.42 -19.08 7.43
C MET A 340 10.08 -19.09 8.21
N PHE A 341 9.30 -20.16 8.10
CA PHE A 341 8.04 -20.40 8.83
C PHE A 341 8.23 -21.53 9.82
#